data_AF-A0A847VFG4-F1
#
_entry.id   AF-A0A847VFG4-F1
#
_cell.length_a   1.000
_cell.length_b   1.000
_cell.length_c   1.000
_cell.angle_alpha   90.00
_cell.angle_beta   90.00
_cell.angle_gamma   90.00
#
_symmetry.space_group_name_H-M   'P 1'
#
loop_
_entity.id
_entity.type
_entity.pdbx_description
1 polymer ?
#
loop_
_entity_poly.entity_id
_entity_poly.type
_entity_poly.pdbx_seq_one_letter_code
_entity_poly.pdbx_strand_id
1 'polypeptide(L)'
;ALRVPLPAAGAAVRCWKITKRYDCDISAVCAAFVLERDGEVVRSVRLAYGGMAAIVKRAKAAEAALLGKPFSEANVRAAMAALAGDFTPLSDMRASAGYRMKVAQRLLLRLWHETRADAPLAGSRTSVWSVLPRPLTAA
;
A
#
# COMPACT_ATOMS: atom_id res chain seq x y z
N ALA A 1 -19.05 -11.49 -17.28
CA ALA A 1 -17.72 -11.98 -16.86
C ALA A 1 -16.81 -10.80 -16.55
N LEU A 2 -15.90 -10.93 -15.57
CA LEU A 2 -14.89 -9.90 -15.26
C LEU A 2 -13.57 -10.30 -15.93
N ARG A 3 -12.96 -9.40 -16.70
CA ARG A 3 -11.62 -9.61 -17.27
C ARG A 3 -10.58 -8.90 -16.43
N VAL A 4 -9.62 -9.67 -15.89
CA VAL A 4 -8.49 -9.13 -15.13
C VAL A 4 -7.26 -9.15 -16.04
N PRO A 5 -6.74 -7.99 -16.47
CA PRO A 5 -5.56 -7.95 -17.32
C PRO A 5 -4.31 -8.33 -16.55
N LEU A 6 -3.33 -8.91 -17.25
CA LEU A 6 -1.99 -9.06 -16.71
C LEU A 6 -1.35 -7.67 -16.52
N PRO A 7 -0.54 -7.48 -15.46
CA PRO A 7 0.25 -6.26 -15.31
C PRO A 7 1.19 -6.05 -16.51
N ALA A 8 1.48 -4.80 -16.85
CA ALA A 8 2.49 -4.48 -17.84
C ALA A 8 3.86 -5.06 -17.44
N ALA A 9 4.71 -5.38 -18.41
CA ALA A 9 6.06 -5.88 -18.13
C ALA A 9 6.82 -4.89 -17.24
N GLY A 10 7.37 -5.40 -16.12
CA GLY A 10 8.08 -4.57 -15.13
C GLY A 10 7.18 -3.78 -14.16
N ALA A 11 5.85 -3.83 -14.30
CA ALA A 11 4.94 -3.20 -13.35
C ALA A 11 4.98 -3.92 -11.98
N ALA A 12 5.18 -3.16 -10.92
CA ALA A 12 5.07 -3.67 -9.56
C ALA A 12 3.64 -3.55 -9.07
N VAL A 13 2.97 -4.70 -8.87
CA VAL A 13 1.67 -4.78 -8.21
C VAL A 13 1.85 -5.29 -6.78
N ARG A 14 1.28 -4.57 -5.81
CA ARG A 14 1.31 -4.94 -4.40
C ARG A 14 -0.04 -4.70 -3.74
N CYS A 15 -0.47 -5.66 -2.93
CA CYS A 15 -1.68 -5.55 -2.14
C CYS A 15 -1.38 -5.92 -0.69
N TRP A 16 -1.88 -5.13 0.24
CA TRP A 16 -1.76 -5.41 1.67
C TRP A 16 -3.11 -5.24 2.37
N LYS A 17 -3.41 -6.21 3.22
CA LYS A 17 -4.54 -6.17 4.15
C LYS A 17 -4.00 -6.01 5.56
N ILE A 18 -4.40 -4.92 6.21
CA ILE A 18 -4.07 -4.62 7.61
C ILE A 18 -5.32 -4.82 8.45
N THR A 19 -5.22 -5.67 9.46
CA THR A 19 -6.35 -6.13 10.26
C THR A 19 -5.85 -6.67 11.61
N LYS A 20 -6.75 -6.91 12.57
CA LYS A 20 -6.37 -7.33 13.93
C LYS A 20 -6.10 -8.83 14.01
N ARG A 21 -6.88 -9.64 13.28
CA ARG A 21 -6.73 -11.11 13.19
C ARG A 21 -6.35 -11.52 11.78
N TYR A 22 -5.56 -12.60 11.67
CA TYR A 22 -5.09 -13.09 10.38
C TYR A 22 -6.26 -13.55 9.49
N ASP A 23 -7.09 -14.43 10.03
CA ASP A 23 -8.26 -15.00 9.33
C ASP A 23 -9.58 -14.36 9.76
N CYS A 24 -10.57 -14.43 8.85
CA CYS A 24 -11.96 -14.04 9.09
C CYS A 24 -12.17 -12.62 9.65
N ASP A 25 -11.32 -11.67 9.28
CA ASP A 25 -11.38 -10.29 9.79
C ASP A 25 -11.59 -9.24 8.70
N ILE A 26 -12.30 -8.17 9.07
CA ILE A 26 -12.52 -7.02 8.18
C ILE A 26 -11.27 -6.14 8.23
N SER A 27 -10.81 -5.68 7.06
CA SER A 27 -9.64 -4.82 6.94
C SER A 27 -9.85 -3.51 7.72
N ALA A 28 -8.90 -3.16 8.59
CA ALA A 28 -8.75 -1.78 9.05
C ALA A 28 -8.29 -0.90 7.88
N VAL A 29 -7.26 -1.33 7.16
CA VAL A 29 -6.83 -0.69 5.91
C VAL A 29 -6.56 -1.78 4.88
N CYS A 30 -7.07 -1.60 3.66
CA CYS A 30 -6.67 -2.39 2.51
C CYS A 30 -5.99 -1.45 1.51
N ALA A 31 -4.84 -1.83 0.98
CA ALA A 31 -4.12 -1.08 -0.02
C ALA A 31 -3.86 -1.96 -1.23
N ALA A 32 -4.10 -1.43 -2.43
CA ALA A 32 -3.79 -2.09 -3.69
C ALA A 32 -3.14 -1.08 -4.63
N PHE A 33 -1.85 -1.29 -4.91
CA PHE A 33 -1.01 -0.37 -5.67
C PHE A 33 -0.50 -1.02 -6.94
N VAL A 34 -0.40 -0.22 -7.99
CA VAL A 34 0.38 -0.54 -9.19
C VAL A 34 1.34 0.61 -9.45
N LEU A 35 2.59 0.27 -9.73
CA LEU A 35 3.68 1.19 -10.02
C LEU A 35 4.38 0.74 -11.31
N GLU A 36 4.47 1.65 -12.27
CA GLU A 36 5.25 1.50 -13.50
C GLU A 36 6.32 2.59 -13.52
N ARG A 37 7.54 2.21 -13.89
CA ARG A 37 8.68 3.12 -13.95
C ARG A 37 9.33 3.07 -15.32
N ASP A 38 9.94 4.19 -15.68
CA ASP A 38 10.88 4.30 -16.78
C ASP A 38 12.24 4.70 -16.17
N GLY A 39 13.15 3.73 -16.09
CA GLY A 39 14.34 3.85 -15.24
C GLY A 39 13.97 4.13 -13.78
N GLU A 40 14.44 5.26 -13.26
CA GLU A 40 14.11 5.70 -11.90
C GLU A 40 12.81 6.51 -11.81
N VAL A 41 12.25 6.96 -12.93
CA VAL A 41 11.12 7.88 -12.96
C VAL A 41 9.80 7.12 -12.92
N VAL A 42 8.86 7.57 -12.11
CA VAL A 42 7.50 7.02 -12.06
C VAL A 42 6.72 7.43 -13.31
N ARG A 43 6.49 6.46 -14.20
CA ARG A 43 5.71 6.64 -15.43
C ARG A 43 4.21 6.55 -15.17
N SER A 44 3.79 5.61 -14.32
CA SER A 44 2.40 5.46 -13.91
C SER A 44 2.33 4.96 -12.48
N VAL A 45 1.35 5.45 -11.73
CA VAL A 45 1.09 4.99 -10.37
C VAL A 45 -0.40 5.06 -10.10
N ARG A 46 -0.94 4.01 -9.48
CA ARG A 46 -2.31 4.02 -8.94
C ARG A 46 -2.29 3.49 -7.52
N LEU A 47 -2.90 4.25 -6.61
CA LEU A 47 -2.88 4.01 -5.18
C LEU A 47 -4.31 3.91 -4.65
N ALA A 48 -4.88 2.70 -4.64
CA ALA A 48 -6.23 2.47 -4.14
C ALA A 48 -6.23 2.05 -2.67
N TYR A 49 -7.11 2.65 -1.88
CA TYR A 49 -7.29 2.33 -0.47
C TYR A 49 -8.74 1.98 -0.12
N GLY A 50 -8.91 0.95 0.69
CA GLY A 50 -10.14 0.61 1.41
C GLY A 50 -9.98 0.85 2.90
N GLY A 51 -11.08 1.19 3.59
CA GLY A 51 -11.05 1.55 5.02
C GLY A 51 -10.52 2.96 5.30
N MET A 52 -10.31 3.77 4.27
CA MET A 52 -9.86 5.18 4.35
C MET A 52 -10.96 6.20 4.01
N ALA A 53 -12.06 5.74 3.42
CA ALA A 53 -13.25 6.52 3.05
C ALA A 53 -14.50 5.61 3.09
N ALA A 54 -15.68 6.17 2.83
CA ALA A 54 -16.94 5.41 2.76
C ALA A 54 -16.94 4.31 1.68
N ILE A 55 -16.16 4.51 0.62
CA ILE A 55 -15.93 3.55 -0.47
C ILE A 55 -14.43 3.37 -0.72
N VAL A 56 -14.05 2.35 -1.50
CA VAL A 56 -12.70 2.25 -2.04
C VAL A 56 -12.42 3.48 -2.90
N LYS A 57 -11.31 4.17 -2.62
CA LYS A 57 -10.96 5.43 -3.28
C LYS A 57 -9.47 5.47 -3.62
N ARG A 58 -9.14 6.10 -4.75
CA ARG A 58 -7.76 6.39 -5.15
C ARG A 58 -7.22 7.64 -4.46
N ALA A 59 -5.95 7.57 -4.06
CA ALA A 59 -5.21 8.66 -3.46
C ALA A 59 -4.58 9.55 -4.54
N LYS A 60 -5.40 10.41 -5.17
CA LYS A 60 -4.97 11.19 -6.34
C LYS A 60 -3.89 12.21 -6.00
N ALA A 61 -3.94 12.83 -4.82
CA ALA A 61 -2.91 13.77 -4.39
C ALA A 61 -1.58 13.05 -4.15
N ALA A 62 -1.61 11.86 -3.53
CA ALA A 62 -0.42 11.02 -3.37
C ALA A 62 0.11 10.49 -4.73
N GLU A 63 -0.76 10.10 -5.66
CA GLU A 63 -0.38 9.70 -7.02
C GLU A 63 0.35 10.85 -7.74
N ALA A 64 -0.22 12.07 -7.70
CA ALA A 64 0.37 13.26 -8.31
C ALA A 64 1.72 13.65 -7.67
N ALA A 65 1.91 13.36 -6.38
CA ALA A 65 3.18 13.61 -5.71
C ALA A 65 4.33 12.73 -6.23
N LEU A 66 4.02 11.57 -6.83
CA LEU A 66 4.99 10.61 -7.37
C LEU A 66 5.15 10.70 -8.88
N LEU A 67 4.06 10.95 -9.62
CA LEU A 67 4.03 10.90 -11.08
C LEU A 67 5.08 11.84 -11.69
N GLY A 68 5.87 11.32 -12.65
CA GLY A 68 6.92 12.08 -13.34
C GLY A 68 8.14 12.40 -12.49
N LYS A 69 8.25 11.86 -11.27
CA LYS A 69 9.40 12.08 -10.38
C LYS A 69 10.21 10.80 -10.18
N PRO A 70 11.49 10.91 -9.76
CA PRO A 70 12.26 9.75 -9.34
C PRO A 70 11.57 9.00 -8.20
N PHE A 71 11.55 7.66 -8.24
CA PHE A 71 10.98 6.82 -7.20
C PHE A 71 11.92 6.68 -5.98
N SER A 72 12.17 7.82 -5.33
CA SER A 72 13.04 7.96 -4.17
C SER A 72 12.25 7.98 -2.85
N GLU A 73 12.93 7.71 -1.74
CA GLU A 73 12.32 7.76 -0.41
C GLU A 73 11.74 9.16 -0.10
N ALA A 74 12.41 10.22 -0.53
CA ALA A 74 11.96 11.59 -0.34
C ALA A 74 10.61 11.85 -1.04
N ASN A 75 10.47 11.43 -2.30
CA ASN A 75 9.21 11.57 -3.05
C ASN A 75 8.10 10.68 -2.49
N VAL A 76 8.45 9.50 -1.98
CA VAL A 76 7.50 8.63 -1.26
C VAL A 76 7.01 9.28 0.02
N ARG A 77 7.89 9.94 0.79
CA ARG A 77 7.52 10.70 1.99
C ARG A 77 6.64 11.91 1.67
N ALA A 78 6.89 12.59 0.55
CA ALA A 78 5.99 13.65 0.06
C ALA A 78 4.60 13.10 -0.29
N ALA A 79 4.53 11.94 -0.95
CA ALA A 79 3.26 11.27 -1.24
C ALA A 79 2.53 10.82 0.04
N MET A 80 3.26 10.37 1.07
CA MET A 80 2.69 10.08 2.39
C MET A 80 2.03 11.31 3.02
N ALA A 81 2.67 12.48 2.95
CA ALA A 81 2.08 13.72 3.46
C ALA A 81 0.81 14.11 2.68
N ALA A 82 0.82 13.93 1.35
CA ALA A 82 -0.32 14.24 0.48
C ALA A 82 -1.58 13.41 0.78
N LEU A 83 -1.45 12.23 1.40
CA LEU A 83 -2.60 11.40 1.80
C LEU A 83 -3.59 12.13 2.74
N ALA A 84 -3.13 13.13 3.50
CA ALA A 84 -4.00 13.94 4.34
C ALA A 84 -5.02 14.76 3.53
N GLY A 85 -4.69 15.13 2.29
CA GLY A 85 -5.63 15.78 1.36
C GLY A 85 -6.55 14.79 0.65
N ASP A 86 -6.16 13.52 0.56
CA ASP A 86 -6.98 12.47 -0.09
C ASP A 86 -8.04 11.89 0.85
N PHE A 87 -7.78 11.84 2.16
CA PHE A 87 -8.59 11.08 3.11
C PHE A 87 -8.81 11.79 4.44
N THR A 88 -10.02 11.62 4.96
CA THR A 88 -10.40 11.96 6.35
C THR A 88 -11.05 10.71 6.96
N PRO A 89 -10.25 9.71 7.39
CA PRO A 89 -10.77 8.43 7.83
C PRO A 89 -11.58 8.57 9.13
N LEU A 90 -12.59 7.71 9.30
CA LEU A 90 -13.35 7.60 10.54
C LEU A 90 -12.63 6.73 11.58
N SER A 91 -12.99 6.93 12.85
CA SER A 91 -12.61 6.02 13.94
C SER A 91 -13.77 5.05 14.21
N ASP A 92 -13.46 3.76 14.36
CA ASP A 92 -14.43 2.74 14.78
C ASP A 92 -13.73 1.61 15.57
N MET A 93 -14.47 0.53 15.87
CA MET A 93 -13.96 -0.65 16.58
C MET A 93 -12.80 -1.37 15.86
N ARG A 94 -12.63 -1.15 14.55
CA ARG A 94 -11.58 -1.79 13.76
C ARG A 94 -10.27 -1.01 13.88
N ALA A 95 -10.33 0.32 13.81
CA ALA A 95 -9.18 1.20 14.00
C ALA A 95 -9.58 2.68 14.16
N SER A 96 -8.74 3.44 14.86
CA SER A 96 -8.84 4.90 14.91
C SER A 96 -8.44 5.56 13.58
N ALA A 97 -8.97 6.75 13.33
CA ALA A 97 -8.62 7.58 12.18
C ALA A 97 -7.10 7.81 12.06
N GLY A 98 -6.46 8.16 13.18
CA GLY A 98 -5.00 8.38 13.23
C GLY A 98 -4.20 7.12 12.91
N TYR A 99 -4.63 5.95 13.39
CA TYR A 99 -3.99 4.68 13.04
C TYR A 99 -4.13 4.36 11.56
N ARG A 100 -5.34 4.51 11.00
CA ARG A 100 -5.63 4.29 9.57
C ARG A 100 -4.73 5.15 8.69
N MET A 101 -4.62 6.45 8.99
CA MET A 101 -3.74 7.38 8.26
C MET A 101 -2.28 6.96 8.35
N LYS A 102 -1.79 6.66 9.56
CA LYS A 102 -0.40 6.23 9.78
C LYS A 102 -0.07 4.95 9.01
N VAL A 103 -0.98 3.98 9.01
CA VAL A 103 -0.83 2.73 8.26
C VAL A 103 -0.80 3.00 6.75
N ALA A 104 -1.76 3.76 6.22
CA ALA A 104 -1.82 4.08 4.79
C ALA A 104 -0.52 4.72 4.30
N GLN A 105 0.01 5.68 5.07
CA GLN A 105 1.31 6.31 4.80
C GLN A 105 2.46 5.28 4.82
N ARG A 106 2.54 4.42 5.84
CA ARG A 106 3.62 3.44 5.94
C ARG A 106 3.54 2.34 4.89
N LEU A 107 2.37 2.05 4.32
CA LEU A 107 2.23 1.13 3.19
C LEU A 107 2.88 1.69 1.90
N LEU A 108 2.91 3.01 1.70
CA LEU A 108 3.71 3.61 0.61
C LEU A 108 5.21 3.44 0.86
N LEU A 109 5.67 3.65 2.10
CA LEU A 109 7.06 3.41 2.44
C LEU A 109 7.44 1.93 2.28
N ARG A 110 6.53 1.02 2.61
CA ARG A 110 6.69 -0.42 2.37
C ARG A 110 6.79 -0.74 0.88
N LEU A 111 5.94 -0.13 0.03
CA LEU A 111 6.05 -0.25 -1.43
C LEU A 111 7.46 0.11 -1.89
N TRP A 112 7.98 1.24 -1.41
CA TRP A 112 9.33 1.67 -1.74
C TRP A 112 10.39 0.67 -1.32
N HIS A 113 10.37 0.21 -0.07
CA HIS A 113 11.33 -0.79 0.41
C HIS A 113 11.30 -2.09 -0.39
N GLU A 114 10.12 -2.54 -0.83
CA GLU A 114 9.97 -3.80 -1.59
C GLU A 114 10.30 -3.66 -3.07
N THR A 115 10.37 -2.45 -3.62
CA THR A 115 10.48 -2.22 -5.08
C THR A 115 11.57 -1.23 -5.49
N ARG A 116 12.32 -0.65 -4.55
CA ARG A 116 13.50 0.17 -4.82
C ARG A 116 14.53 -0.60 -5.66
N ALA A 117 15.27 0.13 -6.50
CA ALA A 117 16.25 -0.46 -7.41
C ALA A 117 17.42 -1.09 -6.64
N ASP A 118 17.90 -0.40 -5.61
CA ASP A 118 18.99 -0.89 -4.76
C ASP A 118 18.48 -1.74 -3.59
N ALA A 119 18.98 -2.96 -3.48
CA ALA A 119 18.73 -3.91 -2.39
C ALA A 119 17.25 -3.95 -1.93
N PRO A 120 16.29 -4.33 -2.79
CA PRO A 120 14.88 -4.43 -2.41
C PRO A 120 14.67 -5.45 -1.28
N LEU A 121 13.79 -5.12 -0.34
CA LEU A 121 13.42 -6.05 0.73
C LEU A 121 12.43 -7.09 0.21
N ALA A 122 12.69 -8.36 0.51
CA ALA A 122 11.73 -9.43 0.30
C ALA A 122 10.46 -9.18 1.12
N GLY A 123 9.29 -9.52 0.57
CA GLY A 123 8.00 -9.32 1.26
C GLY A 123 7.88 -10.05 2.61
N SER A 124 8.68 -11.10 2.82
CA SER A 124 8.78 -11.77 4.12
C SER A 124 9.39 -10.87 5.20
N ARG A 125 10.35 -10.00 4.84
CA ARG A 125 11.03 -9.08 5.77
C ARG A 125 10.18 -7.87 6.16
N THR A 126 9.09 -7.63 5.44
CA THR A 126 8.17 -6.50 5.67
C THR A 126 6.84 -6.96 6.28
N SER A 127 6.70 -8.24 6.60
CA SER A 127 5.50 -8.84 7.17
C SER A 127 5.79 -9.43 8.55
N VAL A 128 5.04 -8.98 9.55
CA VAL A 128 5.10 -9.54 10.93
C VAL A 128 4.68 -11.01 10.97
N TRP A 129 3.84 -11.45 10.03
CA TRP A 129 3.39 -12.84 9.95
C TRP A 129 4.48 -13.81 9.48
N SER A 130 5.60 -13.31 8.96
CA SER A 130 6.71 -14.17 8.53
C SER A 130 7.53 -14.71 9.70
N VAL A 131 7.42 -14.09 10.88
CA VAL A 131 8.18 -14.45 12.08
C VAL A 131 7.28 -14.97 13.21
N LEU A 132 5.96 -14.90 13.04
CA LEU A 132 5.02 -15.48 14.00
C LEU A 132 4.89 -16.98 13.74
N PRO A 133 4.86 -17.81 14.80
CA PRO A 133 4.58 -19.24 14.65
C PRO A 133 3.22 -19.39 13.98
N ARG A 134 3.18 -20.02 12.81
CA ARG A 134 1.91 -20.44 12.22
C ARG A 134 1.31 -21.49 13.15
N PRO A 135 0.01 -21.45 13.46
CA PRO A 135 -0.62 -22.61 14.07
C PRO A 135 -0.30 -23.81 13.18
N LEU A 136 0.27 -24.86 13.78
CA LEU A 136 0.47 -26.13 13.10
C LEU A 136 -0.85 -26.48 12.42
N THR A 137 -0.78 -26.80 11.13
CA THR A 137 -1.91 -27.24 10.33
C THR A 137 -2.78 -28.18 11.17
N ALA A 138 -4.02 -27.77 11.46
CA ALA A 138 -5.02 -28.70 11.96
C ALA A 138 -5.16 -29.79 10.88
N ALA A 139 -4.93 -31.04 11.31
CA ALA A 139 -5.01 -32.23 10.49
C ALA A 139 -6.41 -32.43 9.90
#